data_AF-A0A800MCQ7-F1
#
_entry.id   AF-A0A800MCQ7-F1
#
_cell.length_a   1.000
_cell.length_b   1.000
_cell.length_c   1.000
_cell.angle_alpha   90.00
_cell.angle_beta   90.00
_cell.angle_gamma   90.00
#
_symmetry.space_group_name_H-M   'P 1'
#
loop_
_entity.id
_entity.type
_entity.pdbx_description
1 polymer ?
#
loop_
_entity_poly.entity_id
_entity_poly.type
_entity_poly.pdbx_seq_one_letter_code
_entity_poly.pdbx_strand_id
1 'polypeptide(L)'
;MKIASVLSTLIALLIGVAGGYLIGQQGDGDQDAGAKKSQSGETANTNTGSLAGASESSSQSGKKTNTSTEGAGSNLITEAKKLMRSGDVSEAMKMILNSPGSIGRMEALLDFVKELDSDEVELALAEVRGMGRGSDMFMSMSLLMSRYAEIDPEKALGFVGKSSGMERGMGTSSILRTWASKDPKAAADYLTKNMLKDGGDDWMMRRTAASVASEWAKQDTNAALAWAKDLPDEVKGDALGNIIEQITSDDPLRAAEVAMGFEGEQQDRALRTIADQWSRNEPEQALKWAEALTGEGRVRVMEEALENWVRKDTESTVAYLDKMEASERDSIMKEVVEQWARVGGDSTADAAKWVASQDDGKGKVDATGEVVGQWMRSDPEAASEWLGAQPVGDARDRGVAALLRDRSVREDPSAAVAWADTISNDEMRGEQVERSARSWLASDRAAALEYLETSESLSADQKTKLIELPADQLQRGNDFRGRGRRPF
;
A
#
# COMPACT_ATOMS: atom_id res chain seq x y z
N MET A 1 -25.40 13.16 -30.26
CA MET A 1 -24.47 13.19 -31.42
C MET A 1 -23.33 14.23 -31.31
N LYS A 2 -23.18 15.00 -30.21
CA LYS A 2 -22.06 15.96 -30.02
C LYS A 2 -20.97 15.54 -29.03
N ILE A 3 -21.11 14.38 -28.36
CA ILE A 3 -20.12 13.87 -27.40
C ILE A 3 -19.04 13.01 -28.10
N ALA A 4 -19.38 12.40 -29.25
CA ALA A 4 -18.45 11.55 -29.98
C ALA A 4 -17.31 12.30 -30.68
N SER A 5 -17.46 13.60 -31.01
CA SER A 5 -16.41 14.34 -31.72
C SER A 5 -15.32 14.92 -30.80
N VAL A 6 -15.57 14.98 -29.48
CA VAL A 6 -14.58 15.49 -28.51
C VAL A 6 -13.60 14.39 -28.11
N LEU A 7 -14.06 13.13 -27.99
CA LEU A 7 -13.21 11.97 -27.72
C LEU A 7 -12.17 11.73 -28.82
N SER A 8 -12.51 11.93 -30.09
CA SER A 8 -11.58 11.69 -31.21
C SER A 8 -10.41 12.68 -31.26
N THR A 9 -10.62 13.91 -30.81
CA THR A 9 -9.58 14.96 -30.78
C THR A 9 -8.57 14.78 -29.63
N LEU A 10 -9.01 14.25 -28.48
CA LEU A 10 -8.12 13.94 -27.35
C LEU A 10 -7.19 12.75 -27.65
N ILE A 11 -7.71 11.72 -28.32
CA ILE A 11 -6.94 10.54 -28.73
C ILE A 11 -5.91 10.88 -29.83
N ALA A 12 -6.26 11.75 -30.78
CA ALA A 12 -5.36 12.15 -31.86
C ALA A 12 -4.14 12.95 -31.37
N LEU A 13 -4.26 13.68 -30.26
CA LEU A 13 -3.17 14.46 -29.67
C LEU A 13 -2.18 13.60 -28.87
N LEU A 14 -2.63 12.46 -28.33
CA LEU A 14 -1.78 11.50 -27.62
C LEU A 14 -0.96 10.61 -28.57
N ILE A 15 -1.55 10.18 -29.69
CA ILE A 15 -0.84 9.36 -30.70
C ILE A 15 0.20 10.20 -31.48
N GLY A 16 -0.05 11.50 -31.70
CA GLY A 16 0.85 12.37 -32.47
C GLY A 16 2.21 12.68 -31.82
N VAL A 17 2.37 12.47 -30.51
CA VAL A 17 3.62 12.77 -29.78
C VAL A 17 4.50 11.54 -29.57
N ALA A 18 3.92 10.33 -29.54
CA ALA A 18 4.69 9.07 -29.43
C ALA A 18 5.55 8.77 -30.69
N GLY A 19 5.19 9.31 -31.86
CA GLY A 19 5.96 9.15 -33.09
C GLY A 19 7.18 10.10 -33.24
N GLY A 20 7.30 11.12 -32.39
CA GLY A 20 8.32 12.18 -32.54
C GLY A 20 9.64 11.95 -31.79
N TYR A 21 9.70 10.99 -30.86
CA TYR A 21 10.85 10.82 -29.95
C TYR A 21 11.76 9.62 -30.28
N LEU A 22 11.42 8.81 -31.30
CA LEU A 22 12.20 7.61 -31.68
C LEU A 22 13.13 7.79 -32.89
N ILE A 23 13.29 9.02 -33.41
CA ILE A 23 14.23 9.33 -34.50
C ILE A 23 15.20 10.41 -34.00
N GLY A 24 16.20 10.00 -33.22
CA GLY A 24 17.16 10.98 -32.72
C GLY A 24 18.22 10.47 -31.76
N GLN A 25 18.77 9.26 -31.94
CA GLN A 25 20.09 8.90 -31.38
C GLN A 25 20.58 7.57 -31.95
N GLN A 26 21.28 7.62 -33.08
CA GLN A 26 22.24 6.59 -33.50
C GLN A 26 23.25 7.25 -34.44
N GLY A 27 24.50 7.40 -33.96
CA GLY A 27 25.60 7.97 -34.73
C GLY A 27 26.90 8.07 -33.92
N ASP A 28 27.79 7.12 -34.20
CA ASP A 28 29.26 7.11 -34.10
C ASP A 28 30.01 6.92 -32.77
N GLY A 29 30.94 5.94 -32.79
CA GLY A 29 32.17 5.92 -32.00
C GLY A 29 32.70 4.54 -31.61
N ASP A 30 33.53 3.93 -32.46
CA ASP A 30 34.16 2.60 -32.36
C ASP A 30 35.62 2.65 -31.81
N GLN A 31 36.12 1.50 -31.31
CA GLN A 31 37.54 1.07 -31.07
C GLN A 31 38.31 1.60 -29.83
N ASP A 32 39.23 0.88 -29.13
CA ASP A 32 39.94 -0.40 -29.37
C ASP A 32 40.53 -1.01 -28.06
N ALA A 33 41.07 -2.23 -28.19
CA ALA A 33 41.56 -3.23 -27.24
C ALA A 33 42.82 -2.95 -26.36
N GLY A 34 43.09 -3.85 -25.40
CA GLY A 34 44.45 -4.05 -24.85
C GLY A 34 44.60 -4.98 -23.62
N ALA A 35 45.07 -6.20 -23.83
CA ALA A 35 45.48 -7.17 -22.79
C ALA A 35 46.93 -7.00 -22.31
N LYS A 36 47.27 -7.43 -21.06
CA LYS A 36 48.62 -7.96 -20.71
C LYS A 36 48.71 -8.70 -19.35
N LYS A 37 49.46 -9.81 -19.38
CA LYS A 37 49.98 -10.69 -18.29
C LYS A 37 51.07 -10.02 -17.42
N SER A 38 51.27 -10.49 -16.18
CA SER A 38 52.50 -11.21 -15.74
C SER A 38 52.51 -11.65 -14.26
N GLN A 39 53.12 -12.81 -14.01
CA GLN A 39 53.51 -13.39 -12.71
C GLN A 39 54.74 -12.71 -12.07
N SER A 40 54.87 -12.81 -10.75
CA SER A 40 56.08 -13.11 -9.92
C SER A 40 55.77 -12.66 -8.47
N GLY A 41 56.19 -13.27 -7.35
CA GLY A 41 57.17 -14.30 -7.02
C GLY A 41 57.21 -14.49 -5.49
N GLU A 42 57.97 -15.49 -5.05
CA GLU A 42 58.11 -16.08 -3.70
C GLU A 42 58.49 -15.16 -2.52
N THR A 43 58.23 -15.60 -1.27
CA THR A 43 59.28 -15.91 -0.26
C THR A 43 58.75 -16.64 1.01
N ALA A 44 59.34 -17.81 1.28
CA ALA A 44 59.94 -18.34 2.53
C ALA A 44 59.21 -18.38 3.92
N ASN A 45 58.80 -19.60 4.31
CA ASN A 45 59.34 -20.48 5.39
C ASN A 45 59.64 -19.95 6.83
N THR A 46 59.04 -20.57 7.88
CA THR A 46 59.70 -21.52 8.83
C THR A 46 58.89 -21.82 10.12
N ASN A 47 59.10 -23.05 10.63
CA ASN A 47 59.00 -23.55 12.02
C ASN A 47 57.62 -23.86 12.66
N THR A 48 57.38 -24.92 13.44
CA THR A 48 57.98 -26.25 13.77
C THR A 48 57.07 -26.87 14.85
N GLY A 49 56.93 -28.21 14.88
CA GLY A 49 56.51 -29.00 16.07
C GLY A 49 55.16 -29.75 15.90
N SER A 50 55.11 -31.06 15.57
CA SER A 50 55.34 -32.24 16.45
C SER A 50 54.17 -32.46 17.44
N LEU A 51 53.50 -33.61 17.62
CA LEU A 51 53.67 -35.00 17.19
C LEU A 51 52.37 -35.78 17.49
N ALA A 52 52.08 -36.76 16.61
CA ALA A 52 51.56 -38.12 16.83
C ALA A 52 50.20 -38.44 17.49
N GLY A 53 49.51 -39.35 16.78
CA GLY A 53 48.57 -40.36 17.29
C GLY A 53 47.23 -40.32 16.56
N ALA A 54 46.76 -41.28 15.78
CA ALA A 54 47.28 -42.55 15.28
C ALA A 54 46.33 -42.99 14.14
N SER A 55 46.83 -43.63 13.08
CA SER A 55 46.01 -44.26 12.04
C SER A 55 46.44 -45.71 11.84
N GLU A 56 45.48 -46.63 11.77
CA GLU A 56 45.48 -47.82 10.90
C GLU A 56 44.07 -48.45 10.98
N SER A 57 43.27 -48.34 9.91
CA SER A 57 43.18 -49.28 8.78
C SER A 57 42.19 -50.41 9.02
N SER A 58 41.05 -50.36 8.33
CA SER A 58 40.70 -51.46 7.42
C SER A 58 39.53 -51.07 6.52
N SER A 59 39.76 -51.35 5.24
CA SER A 59 38.85 -51.34 4.12
C SER A 59 37.58 -52.17 4.34
N GLN A 60 36.42 -51.60 4.01
CA GLN A 60 35.36 -52.38 3.42
C GLN A 60 34.62 -51.59 2.34
N SER A 61 34.77 -52.11 1.12
CA SER A 61 34.02 -51.77 -0.07
C SER A 61 32.52 -51.83 0.21
N GLY A 62 31.88 -50.67 0.26
CA GLY A 62 30.43 -50.50 0.31
C GLY A 62 30.02 -49.65 -0.88
N LYS A 63 29.57 -50.32 -1.94
CA LYS A 63 29.01 -49.77 -3.17
C LYS A 63 27.90 -48.75 -2.82
N LYS A 64 28.24 -47.46 -2.74
CA LYS A 64 27.23 -46.39 -2.67
C LYS A 64 26.60 -46.27 -4.05
N THR A 65 25.48 -46.96 -4.24
CA THR A 65 24.50 -46.60 -5.25
C THR A 65 24.01 -45.19 -4.91
N ASN A 66 24.46 -44.20 -5.67
CA ASN A 66 23.70 -42.98 -5.90
C ASN A 66 22.42 -43.40 -6.63
N THR A 67 21.40 -43.78 -5.87
CA THR A 67 20.03 -43.89 -6.40
C THR A 67 19.43 -42.50 -6.43
N SER A 68 19.22 -42.05 -7.66
CA SER A 68 18.66 -40.81 -8.12
C SER A 68 17.41 -40.37 -7.36
N THR A 69 17.40 -39.13 -6.87
CA THR A 69 16.20 -38.45 -6.37
C THR A 69 15.11 -38.37 -7.44
N GLU A 70 15.50 -38.40 -8.72
CA GLU A 70 14.60 -38.47 -9.89
C GLU A 70 13.74 -39.75 -9.94
N GLY A 71 14.22 -40.89 -9.39
CA GLY A 71 13.49 -42.16 -9.44
C GLY A 71 12.47 -42.36 -8.32
N ALA A 72 12.62 -41.63 -7.20
CA ALA A 72 11.71 -41.75 -6.05
C ALA A 72 10.39 -41.00 -6.29
N GLY A 73 10.45 -39.79 -6.89
CA GLY A 73 9.27 -39.01 -7.26
C GLY A 73 8.41 -39.68 -8.33
N SER A 74 9.02 -40.23 -9.38
CA SER A 74 8.30 -40.91 -10.46
C SER A 74 7.57 -42.18 -9.98
N ASN A 75 8.17 -42.91 -9.04
CA ASN A 75 7.56 -44.11 -8.46
C ASN A 75 6.39 -43.77 -7.53
N LEU A 76 6.53 -42.71 -6.71
CA LEU A 76 5.46 -42.20 -5.85
C LEU A 76 4.22 -41.80 -6.66
N ILE A 77 4.41 -41.05 -7.74
CA ILE A 77 3.31 -40.63 -8.64
C ILE A 77 2.62 -41.85 -9.24
N THR A 78 3.39 -42.84 -9.69
CA THR A 78 2.85 -44.04 -10.34
C THR A 78 1.99 -44.87 -9.37
N GLU A 79 2.46 -45.09 -8.15
CA GLU A 79 1.71 -45.88 -7.16
C GLU A 79 0.48 -45.11 -6.63
N ALA A 80 0.56 -43.78 -6.49
CA ALA A 80 -0.57 -42.96 -6.10
C ALA A 80 -1.69 -43.02 -7.16
N LYS A 81 -1.33 -42.92 -8.45
CA LYS A 81 -2.29 -43.08 -9.56
C LYS A 81 -2.92 -44.46 -9.60
N LYS A 82 -2.18 -45.51 -9.22
CA LYS A 82 -2.73 -46.87 -9.14
C LYS A 82 -3.77 -46.99 -8.03
N LEU A 83 -3.50 -46.41 -6.85
CA LEU A 83 -4.46 -46.36 -5.74
C LEU A 83 -5.73 -45.57 -6.11
N MET A 84 -5.58 -44.43 -6.79
CA MET A 84 -6.73 -43.68 -7.34
C MET A 84 -7.57 -44.53 -8.28
N ARG A 85 -6.94 -45.22 -9.24
CA ARG A 85 -7.66 -46.09 -10.19
C ARG A 85 -8.38 -47.26 -9.51
N SER A 86 -7.94 -47.67 -8.31
CA SER A 86 -8.63 -48.67 -7.49
C SER A 86 -9.71 -48.06 -6.58
N GLY A 87 -9.92 -46.74 -6.60
CA GLY A 87 -10.89 -46.03 -5.77
C GLY A 87 -10.42 -45.68 -4.35
N ASP A 88 -9.14 -45.89 -4.04
CA ASP A 88 -8.58 -45.66 -2.69
C ASP A 88 -7.88 -44.29 -2.59
N VAL A 89 -8.68 -43.24 -2.76
CA VAL A 89 -8.22 -41.84 -2.80
C VAL A 89 -7.60 -41.40 -1.47
N SER A 90 -8.18 -41.84 -0.34
CA SER A 90 -7.65 -41.55 1.00
C SER A 90 -6.25 -42.11 1.20
N GLU A 91 -6.01 -43.36 0.80
CA GLU A 91 -4.69 -43.97 0.96
C GLU A 91 -3.66 -43.37 0.00
N ALA A 92 -4.08 -43.05 -1.24
CA ALA A 92 -3.24 -42.32 -2.20
C ALA A 92 -2.79 -40.96 -1.62
N MET A 93 -3.72 -40.22 -1.00
CA MET A 93 -3.42 -38.92 -0.39
C MET A 93 -2.46 -39.05 0.80
N LYS A 94 -2.70 -40.00 1.71
CA LYS A 94 -1.78 -40.28 2.84
C LYS A 94 -0.39 -40.64 2.35
N MET A 95 -0.29 -41.44 1.29
CA MET A 95 1.00 -41.84 0.72
C MET A 95 1.77 -40.64 0.19
N ILE A 96 1.11 -39.72 -0.53
CA ILE A 96 1.72 -38.49 -1.03
C ILE A 96 2.19 -37.62 0.14
N LEU A 97 1.33 -37.38 1.13
CA LEU A 97 1.62 -36.50 2.26
C LEU A 97 2.81 -36.97 3.12
N ASN A 98 2.95 -38.29 3.28
CA ASN A 98 4.03 -38.92 4.06
C ASN A 98 5.34 -39.10 3.26
N SER A 99 5.37 -38.72 1.98
CA SER A 99 6.56 -38.87 1.14
C SER A 99 7.70 -37.94 1.59
N PRO A 100 8.95 -38.43 1.62
CA PRO A 100 10.11 -37.60 1.96
C PRO A 100 10.45 -36.62 0.83
N GLY A 101 10.81 -35.38 1.21
CA GLY A 101 11.25 -34.33 0.29
C GLY A 101 10.12 -33.41 -0.17
N SER A 102 10.38 -32.10 -0.18
CA SER A 102 9.34 -31.09 -0.42
C SER A 102 8.92 -31.00 -1.89
N ILE A 103 9.88 -31.00 -2.83
CA ILE A 103 9.62 -30.78 -4.26
C ILE A 103 8.85 -31.95 -4.89
N GLY A 104 9.36 -33.18 -4.77
CA GLY A 104 8.72 -34.36 -5.38
C GLY A 104 7.33 -34.65 -4.81
N ARG A 105 7.10 -34.34 -3.53
CA ARG A 105 5.77 -34.40 -2.92
C ARG A 105 4.82 -33.36 -3.51
N MET A 106 5.29 -32.12 -3.74
CA MET A 106 4.50 -31.07 -4.37
C MET A 106 4.13 -31.42 -5.81
N GLU A 107 5.06 -31.98 -6.58
CA GLU A 107 4.79 -32.50 -7.94
C GLU A 107 3.72 -33.58 -7.93
N ALA A 108 3.86 -34.58 -7.05
CA ALA A 108 2.89 -35.66 -6.93
C ALA A 108 1.51 -35.18 -6.47
N LEU A 109 1.48 -34.22 -5.54
CA LEU A 109 0.23 -33.61 -5.08
C LEU A 109 -0.47 -32.85 -6.20
N LEU A 110 0.25 -32.07 -7.00
CA LEU A 110 -0.34 -31.35 -8.13
C LEU A 110 -0.90 -32.30 -9.19
N ASP A 111 -0.19 -33.37 -9.51
CA ASP A 111 -0.67 -34.37 -10.48
C ASP A 111 -1.87 -35.15 -9.95
N PHE A 112 -1.86 -35.50 -8.66
CA PHE A 112 -2.98 -36.14 -7.98
C PHE A 112 -4.23 -35.25 -8.00
N VAL A 113 -4.12 -34.01 -7.53
CA VAL A 113 -5.24 -33.06 -7.42
C VAL A 113 -5.91 -32.78 -8.77
N LYS A 114 -5.15 -32.71 -9.86
CA LYS A 114 -5.70 -32.47 -11.21
C LYS A 114 -6.62 -33.59 -11.71
N GLU A 115 -6.45 -34.81 -11.23
CA GLU A 115 -7.23 -35.97 -11.67
C GLU A 115 -8.52 -36.18 -10.84
N LEU A 116 -8.62 -35.56 -9.66
CA LEU A 116 -9.77 -35.76 -8.77
C LEU A 116 -11.08 -35.18 -9.32
N ASP A 117 -12.17 -35.91 -9.12
CA ASP A 117 -13.53 -35.39 -9.20
C ASP A 117 -14.01 -34.74 -7.88
N SER A 118 -15.24 -34.20 -7.87
CA SER A 118 -15.76 -33.45 -6.72
C SER A 118 -15.90 -34.29 -5.44
N ASP A 119 -16.26 -35.56 -5.57
CA ASP A 119 -16.50 -36.44 -4.43
C ASP A 119 -15.16 -36.95 -3.88
N GLU A 120 -14.20 -37.24 -4.78
CA GLU A 120 -12.83 -37.59 -4.43
C GLU A 120 -12.07 -36.44 -3.74
N VAL A 121 -12.33 -35.19 -4.13
CA VAL A 121 -11.79 -34.01 -3.44
C VAL A 121 -12.26 -33.94 -1.98
N GLU A 122 -13.53 -34.23 -1.68
CA GLU A 122 -14.00 -34.25 -0.28
C GLU A 122 -13.29 -35.32 0.56
N LEU A 123 -13.05 -36.51 -0.01
CA LEU A 123 -12.29 -37.57 0.64
C LEU A 123 -10.86 -37.11 0.95
N ALA A 124 -10.17 -36.52 -0.04
CA ALA A 124 -8.82 -36.00 0.16
C ALA A 124 -8.76 -34.85 1.18
N LEU A 125 -9.77 -33.96 1.20
CA LEU A 125 -9.87 -32.87 2.17
C LEU A 125 -10.03 -33.37 3.61
N ALA A 126 -10.73 -34.49 3.81
CA ALA A 126 -10.86 -35.12 5.12
C ALA A 126 -9.51 -35.58 5.68
N GLU A 127 -8.64 -36.15 4.82
CA GLU A 127 -7.29 -36.56 5.20
C GLU A 127 -6.42 -35.37 5.59
N VAL A 128 -6.45 -34.28 4.80
CA VAL A 128 -5.67 -33.07 5.10
C VAL A 128 -6.10 -32.42 6.40
N ARG A 129 -7.40 -32.43 6.75
CA ARG A 129 -7.89 -31.89 8.03
C ARG A 129 -7.40 -32.67 9.24
N GLY A 130 -7.10 -33.96 9.09
CA GLY A 130 -6.54 -34.81 10.15
C GLY A 130 -5.05 -34.58 10.42
N MET A 131 -4.37 -33.81 9.57
CA MET A 131 -2.93 -33.53 9.72
C MET A 131 -2.63 -32.51 10.82
N GLY A 132 -1.40 -32.54 11.33
CA GLY A 132 -0.87 -31.45 12.16
C GLY A 132 -0.80 -30.14 11.38
N ARG A 133 -1.19 -29.03 12.02
CA ARG A 133 -1.12 -27.69 11.41
C ARG A 133 0.31 -27.35 10.99
N GLY A 134 0.50 -27.02 9.72
CA GLY A 134 1.80 -26.69 9.13
C GLY A 134 1.69 -26.33 7.66
N SER A 135 2.82 -25.95 7.03
CA SER A 135 2.88 -25.49 5.64
C SER A 135 2.28 -26.49 4.64
N ASP A 136 2.56 -27.78 4.82
CA ASP A 136 2.10 -28.85 3.94
C ASP A 136 0.58 -29.02 3.99
N MET A 137 -0.01 -28.89 5.18
CA MET A 137 -1.46 -28.91 5.37
C MET A 137 -2.11 -27.71 4.64
N PHE A 138 -1.57 -26.51 4.84
CA PHE A 138 -2.11 -25.30 4.20
C PHE A 138 -2.02 -25.36 2.68
N MET A 139 -0.89 -25.80 2.13
CA MET A 139 -0.71 -25.96 0.69
C MET A 139 -1.68 -27.01 0.12
N SER A 140 -1.78 -28.18 0.75
CA SER A 140 -2.66 -29.26 0.28
C SER A 140 -4.13 -28.86 0.33
N MET A 141 -4.55 -28.20 1.42
CA MET A 141 -5.88 -27.62 1.56
C MET A 141 -6.15 -26.60 0.45
N SER A 142 -5.22 -25.68 0.19
CA SER A 142 -5.37 -24.66 -0.85
C SER A 142 -5.52 -25.24 -2.25
N LEU A 143 -4.72 -26.27 -2.59
CA LEU A 143 -4.78 -26.93 -3.90
C LEU A 143 -6.10 -27.69 -4.09
N LEU A 144 -6.51 -28.47 -3.08
CA LEU A 144 -7.77 -29.21 -3.11
C LEU A 144 -8.97 -28.27 -3.19
N MET A 145 -9.00 -27.20 -2.40
CA MET A 145 -10.08 -26.21 -2.45
C MET A 145 -10.13 -25.47 -3.80
N SER A 146 -8.98 -25.19 -4.41
CA SER A 146 -8.93 -24.60 -5.76
C SER A 146 -9.50 -25.56 -6.79
N ARG A 147 -9.08 -26.84 -6.75
CA ARG A 147 -9.64 -27.87 -7.62
C ARG A 147 -11.15 -28.02 -7.42
N TYR A 148 -11.61 -28.03 -6.17
CA TYR A 148 -13.03 -28.15 -5.86
C TYR A 148 -13.82 -27.01 -6.50
N ALA A 149 -13.36 -25.77 -6.31
CA ALA A 149 -13.98 -24.59 -6.90
C ALA A 149 -13.98 -24.61 -8.43
N GLU A 150 -12.98 -25.21 -9.06
CA GLU A 150 -12.91 -25.32 -10.52
C GLU A 150 -13.85 -26.36 -11.12
N ILE A 151 -14.14 -27.45 -10.41
CA ILE A 151 -14.92 -28.57 -10.94
C ILE A 151 -16.37 -28.60 -10.45
N ASP A 152 -16.63 -28.17 -9.22
CA ASP A 152 -17.96 -28.11 -8.61
C ASP A 152 -18.00 -26.99 -7.55
N PRO A 153 -18.13 -25.72 -7.99
CA PRO A 153 -18.09 -24.57 -7.10
C PRO A 153 -19.25 -24.53 -6.11
N GLU A 154 -20.43 -25.07 -6.47
CA GLU A 154 -21.58 -25.10 -5.57
C GLU A 154 -21.36 -26.09 -4.42
N LYS A 155 -20.86 -27.31 -4.71
CA LYS A 155 -20.46 -28.23 -3.64
C LYS A 155 -19.32 -27.66 -2.80
N ALA A 156 -18.32 -27.01 -3.42
CA ALA A 156 -17.24 -26.35 -2.68
C ALA A 156 -17.76 -25.27 -1.72
N LEU A 157 -18.74 -24.47 -2.15
CA LEU A 157 -19.42 -23.48 -1.31
C LEU A 157 -20.22 -24.13 -0.19
N GLY A 158 -20.92 -25.24 -0.47
CA GLY A 158 -21.59 -26.05 0.54
C GLY A 158 -20.61 -26.62 1.57
N PHE A 159 -19.42 -27.03 1.14
CA PHE A 159 -18.36 -27.54 2.01
C PHE A 159 -17.83 -26.47 2.96
N VAL A 160 -17.48 -25.28 2.44
CA VAL A 160 -16.99 -24.15 3.27
C VAL A 160 -18.09 -23.56 4.13
N GLY A 161 -19.36 -23.64 3.69
CA GLY A 161 -20.52 -23.21 4.47
C GLY A 161 -20.68 -23.94 5.82
N LYS A 162 -20.05 -25.11 5.99
CA LYS A 162 -20.00 -25.87 7.25
C LYS A 162 -19.04 -25.24 8.28
N SER A 163 -18.10 -24.40 7.85
CA SER A 163 -17.21 -23.62 8.72
C SER A 163 -17.89 -22.33 9.22
N SER A 164 -17.28 -21.62 10.16
CA SER A 164 -17.84 -20.39 10.73
C SER A 164 -16.87 -19.20 10.70
N GLY A 165 -17.41 -17.99 10.89
CA GLY A 165 -16.62 -16.76 10.99
C GLY A 165 -15.73 -16.49 9.77
N MET A 166 -14.47 -16.15 10.04
CA MET A 166 -13.49 -15.74 9.03
C MET A 166 -13.14 -16.86 8.05
N GLU A 167 -13.08 -18.11 8.50
CA GLU A 167 -12.75 -19.26 7.65
C GLU A 167 -13.81 -19.45 6.57
N ARG A 168 -15.09 -19.36 6.95
CA ARG A 168 -16.20 -19.40 6.00
C ARG A 168 -16.09 -18.26 4.99
N GLY A 169 -15.90 -17.03 5.47
CA GLY A 169 -15.85 -15.84 4.60
C GLY A 169 -14.69 -15.86 3.61
N MET A 170 -13.47 -16.14 4.07
CA MET A 170 -12.30 -16.25 3.20
C MET A 170 -12.45 -17.39 2.19
N GLY A 171 -12.92 -18.56 2.63
CA GLY A 171 -13.12 -19.72 1.76
C GLY A 171 -14.18 -19.45 0.68
N THR A 172 -15.31 -18.86 1.05
CA THR A 172 -16.35 -18.42 0.11
C THR A 172 -15.80 -17.45 -0.93
N SER A 173 -15.04 -16.44 -0.48
CA SER A 173 -14.44 -15.46 -1.38
C SER A 173 -13.45 -16.09 -2.36
N SER A 174 -12.61 -17.01 -1.87
CA SER A 174 -11.65 -17.74 -2.70
C SER A 174 -12.35 -18.62 -3.74
N ILE A 175 -13.39 -19.36 -3.33
CA ILE A 175 -14.14 -20.23 -4.25
C ILE A 175 -14.82 -19.40 -5.34
N LEU A 176 -15.50 -18.31 -4.98
CA LEU A 176 -16.20 -17.46 -5.96
C LEU A 176 -15.22 -16.78 -6.92
N ARG A 177 -14.04 -16.37 -6.46
CA ARG A 177 -12.99 -15.85 -7.34
C ARG A 177 -12.48 -16.92 -8.31
N THR A 178 -12.23 -18.15 -7.84
CA THR A 178 -11.81 -19.26 -8.70
C THR A 178 -12.91 -19.69 -9.68
N TRP A 179 -14.17 -19.70 -9.24
CA TRP A 179 -15.29 -19.93 -10.15
C TRP A 179 -15.33 -18.84 -11.22
N ALA A 180 -15.14 -17.58 -10.82
CA ALA A 180 -15.18 -16.46 -11.76
C ALA A 180 -14.06 -16.47 -12.80
N SER A 181 -12.90 -17.08 -12.50
CA SER A 181 -11.83 -17.23 -13.50
C SER A 181 -12.15 -18.23 -14.62
N LYS A 182 -13.19 -19.07 -14.45
CA LYS A 182 -13.67 -20.05 -15.43
C LYS A 182 -15.02 -19.68 -16.03
N ASP A 183 -15.96 -19.26 -15.17
CA ASP A 183 -17.31 -18.83 -15.53
C ASP A 183 -17.71 -17.63 -14.64
N PRO A 184 -17.28 -16.42 -15.02
CA PRO A 184 -17.55 -15.21 -14.24
C PRO A 184 -19.04 -14.90 -14.14
N LYS A 185 -19.82 -15.21 -15.18
CA LYS A 185 -21.26 -14.97 -15.17
C LYS A 185 -21.97 -15.85 -14.14
N ALA A 186 -21.65 -17.14 -14.08
CA ALA A 186 -22.28 -18.04 -13.13
C ALA A 186 -21.91 -17.68 -11.67
N ALA A 187 -20.64 -17.33 -11.42
CA ALA A 187 -20.19 -16.87 -10.10
C ALA A 187 -20.90 -15.57 -9.66
N ALA A 188 -21.02 -14.60 -10.57
CA ALA A 188 -21.71 -13.34 -10.35
C ALA A 188 -23.22 -13.53 -10.10
N ASP A 189 -23.87 -14.38 -10.90
CA ASP A 189 -25.28 -14.72 -10.73
C ASP A 189 -25.52 -15.41 -9.38
N TYR A 190 -24.62 -16.30 -8.95
CA TYR A 190 -24.69 -16.94 -7.63
C TYR A 190 -24.57 -15.91 -6.50
N LEU A 191 -23.56 -15.05 -6.56
CA LEU A 191 -23.32 -14.03 -5.52
C LEU A 191 -24.51 -13.07 -5.40
N THR A 192 -25.05 -12.62 -6.53
CA THR A 192 -26.20 -11.71 -6.56
C THR A 192 -27.46 -12.37 -5.99
N LYS A 193 -27.75 -13.63 -6.35
CA LYS A 193 -28.96 -14.34 -5.93
C LYS A 193 -28.93 -14.80 -4.47
N ASN A 194 -27.76 -15.24 -3.99
CA ASN A 194 -27.65 -15.96 -2.72
C ASN A 194 -27.02 -15.15 -1.60
N MET A 195 -26.19 -14.14 -1.91
CA MET A 195 -25.37 -13.45 -0.91
C MET A 195 -25.69 -11.97 -0.77
N LEU A 196 -26.10 -11.30 -1.85
CA LEU A 196 -26.45 -9.88 -1.82
C LEU A 196 -27.94 -9.61 -1.60
N LYS A 197 -28.77 -10.65 -1.46
CA LYS A 197 -30.23 -10.54 -1.39
C LYS A 197 -30.73 -9.75 -0.18
N ASP A 198 -30.03 -9.82 0.96
CA ASP A 198 -30.45 -9.23 2.24
C ASP A 198 -29.72 -7.92 2.58
N GLY A 199 -29.01 -7.32 1.61
CA GLY A 199 -28.21 -6.11 1.79
C GLY A 199 -26.70 -6.38 1.74
N GLY A 200 -25.95 -5.47 1.13
CA GLY A 200 -24.54 -5.61 0.79
C GLY A 200 -23.55 -5.03 1.79
N ASP A 201 -23.96 -4.76 3.02
CA ASP A 201 -23.14 -4.05 4.02
C ASP A 201 -22.07 -4.93 4.68
N ASP A 202 -22.03 -6.24 4.36
CA ASP A 202 -20.95 -7.13 4.77
C ASP A 202 -19.68 -6.82 3.95
N TRP A 203 -18.66 -6.27 4.62
CA TRP A 203 -17.36 -5.95 4.02
C TRP A 203 -16.71 -7.14 3.30
N MET A 204 -16.95 -8.38 3.75
CA MET A 204 -16.45 -9.56 3.04
C MET A 204 -17.18 -9.77 1.72
N MET A 205 -18.51 -9.61 1.71
CA MET A 205 -19.31 -9.74 0.49
C MET A 205 -18.96 -8.65 -0.52
N ARG A 206 -18.77 -7.40 -0.07
CA ARG A 206 -18.27 -6.30 -0.90
C ARG A 206 -16.94 -6.64 -1.56
N ARG A 207 -15.97 -7.11 -0.76
CA ARG A 207 -14.66 -7.56 -1.26
C ARG A 207 -14.77 -8.74 -2.23
N THR A 208 -15.65 -9.70 -1.97
CA THR A 208 -15.86 -10.85 -2.87
C THR A 208 -16.48 -10.43 -4.19
N ALA A 209 -17.50 -9.57 -4.16
CA ALA A 209 -18.11 -9.02 -5.37
C ALA A 209 -17.06 -8.27 -6.22
N ALA A 210 -16.24 -7.44 -5.58
CA ALA A 210 -15.17 -6.71 -6.25
C ALA A 210 -14.08 -7.65 -6.83
N SER A 211 -13.80 -8.78 -6.17
CA SER A 211 -12.87 -9.79 -6.69
C SER A 211 -13.44 -10.54 -7.90
N VAL A 212 -14.73 -10.89 -7.87
CA VAL A 212 -15.45 -11.47 -9.02
C VAL A 212 -15.49 -10.49 -10.18
N ALA A 213 -15.73 -9.20 -9.91
CA ALA A 213 -15.72 -8.13 -10.89
C ALA A 213 -14.37 -8.04 -11.63
N SER A 214 -13.27 -8.07 -10.88
CA SER A 214 -11.91 -8.04 -11.43
C SER A 214 -11.60 -9.27 -12.30
N GLU A 215 -11.93 -10.48 -11.83
CA GLU A 215 -11.72 -11.70 -12.66
C GLU A 215 -12.60 -11.73 -13.90
N TRP A 216 -13.82 -11.18 -13.83
CA TRP A 216 -14.66 -11.02 -15.01
C TRP A 216 -14.06 -9.98 -15.97
N ALA A 217 -13.56 -8.85 -15.46
CA ALA A 217 -12.99 -7.79 -16.29
C ALA A 217 -11.81 -8.24 -17.16
N LYS A 218 -11.02 -9.21 -16.68
CA LYS A 218 -9.93 -9.86 -17.46
C LYS A 218 -10.43 -10.61 -18.69
N GLN A 219 -11.67 -11.09 -18.66
CA GLN A 219 -12.26 -11.92 -19.70
C GLN A 219 -13.20 -11.11 -20.59
N ASP A 220 -14.08 -10.31 -19.98
CA ASP A 220 -15.03 -9.44 -20.66
C ASP A 220 -15.36 -8.22 -19.77
N THR A 221 -14.64 -7.13 -20.02
CA THR A 221 -14.82 -5.86 -19.33
C THR A 221 -16.25 -5.31 -19.47
N ASN A 222 -16.87 -5.41 -20.64
CA ASN A 222 -18.18 -4.81 -20.87
C ASN A 222 -19.27 -5.55 -20.10
N ALA A 223 -19.22 -6.88 -20.07
CA ALA A 223 -20.13 -7.70 -19.28
C ALA A 223 -19.94 -7.48 -17.78
N ALA A 224 -18.69 -7.37 -17.31
CA ALA A 224 -18.38 -7.05 -15.91
C ALA A 224 -18.94 -5.68 -15.49
N LEU A 225 -18.78 -4.65 -16.33
CA LEU A 225 -19.33 -3.31 -16.10
C LEU A 225 -20.86 -3.32 -16.07
N ALA A 226 -21.50 -4.08 -16.96
CA ALA A 226 -22.95 -4.21 -16.98
C ALA A 226 -23.47 -4.85 -15.69
N TRP A 227 -22.84 -5.94 -15.24
CA TRP A 227 -23.21 -6.58 -13.98
C TRP A 227 -22.99 -5.67 -12.77
N ALA A 228 -21.84 -4.99 -12.69
CA ALA A 228 -21.52 -4.12 -11.56
C ALA A 228 -22.52 -2.97 -11.38
N LYS A 229 -23.09 -2.45 -12.47
CA LYS A 229 -24.11 -1.37 -12.43
C LYS A 229 -25.41 -1.75 -11.74
N ASP A 230 -25.76 -3.04 -11.75
CA ASP A 230 -26.98 -3.57 -11.15
C ASP A 230 -26.81 -3.93 -9.67
N LEU A 231 -25.60 -3.75 -9.10
CA LEU A 231 -25.31 -4.03 -7.70
C LEU A 231 -25.79 -2.90 -6.78
N PRO A 232 -26.04 -3.19 -5.49
CA PRO A 232 -26.30 -2.17 -4.47
C PRO A 232 -25.17 -1.13 -4.39
N ASP A 233 -25.47 0.13 -4.07
CA ASP A 233 -24.56 1.27 -4.27
C ASP A 233 -23.15 1.10 -3.70
N GLU A 234 -23.01 0.61 -2.46
CA GLU A 234 -21.68 0.36 -1.87
C GLU A 234 -20.92 -0.74 -2.60
N VAL A 235 -21.59 -1.85 -2.93
CA VAL A 235 -21.01 -3.00 -3.64
C VAL A 235 -20.65 -2.62 -5.07
N LYS A 236 -21.50 -1.84 -5.74
CA LYS A 236 -21.28 -1.27 -7.07
C LYS A 236 -20.03 -0.41 -7.11
N GLY A 237 -19.85 0.47 -6.13
CA GLY A 237 -18.67 1.34 -6.04
C GLY A 237 -17.36 0.54 -5.98
N ASP A 238 -17.31 -0.49 -5.14
CA ASP A 238 -16.12 -1.35 -4.99
C ASP A 238 -15.89 -2.22 -6.23
N ALA A 239 -16.95 -2.79 -6.81
CA ALA A 239 -16.88 -3.60 -8.02
C ALA A 239 -16.38 -2.80 -9.22
N LEU A 240 -16.93 -1.59 -9.46
CA LEU A 240 -16.47 -0.71 -10.53
C LEU A 240 -15.02 -0.28 -10.32
N GLY A 241 -14.61 0.02 -9.07
CA GLY A 241 -13.23 0.35 -8.74
C GLY A 241 -12.25 -0.75 -9.13
N ASN A 242 -12.53 -2.00 -8.76
CA ASN A 242 -11.69 -3.14 -9.11
C ASN A 242 -11.69 -3.49 -10.61
N ILE A 243 -12.80 -3.23 -11.32
CA ILE A 243 -12.82 -3.33 -12.78
C ILE A 243 -11.87 -2.29 -13.38
N ILE A 244 -11.94 -1.04 -12.94
CA ILE A 244 -11.06 0.04 -13.41
C ILE A 244 -9.60 -0.25 -13.10
N GLU A 245 -9.28 -0.72 -11.90
CA GLU A 245 -7.93 -1.16 -11.53
C GLU A 245 -7.42 -2.24 -12.47
N GLN A 246 -8.22 -3.28 -12.74
CA GLN A 246 -7.82 -4.32 -13.68
C GLN A 246 -7.55 -3.78 -15.08
N ILE A 247 -8.44 -2.93 -15.61
CA ILE A 247 -8.22 -2.33 -16.94
C ILE A 247 -6.98 -1.43 -16.91
N THR A 248 -6.74 -0.68 -15.84
CA THR A 248 -5.60 0.23 -15.74
C THR A 248 -4.28 -0.52 -15.76
N SER A 249 -4.21 -1.70 -15.14
CA SER A 249 -3.01 -2.54 -15.20
C SER A 249 -2.68 -3.03 -16.61
N ASP A 250 -3.68 -3.16 -17.49
CA ASP A 250 -3.51 -3.68 -18.85
C ASP A 250 -3.41 -2.55 -19.90
N ASP A 251 -4.27 -1.53 -19.78
CA ASP A 251 -4.40 -0.36 -20.67
C ASP A 251 -5.02 0.84 -19.91
N PRO A 252 -4.19 1.74 -19.34
CA PRO A 252 -4.64 2.93 -18.63
C PRO A 252 -5.50 3.89 -19.47
N LEU A 253 -5.25 3.99 -20.78
CA LEU A 253 -6.03 4.87 -21.66
C LEU A 253 -7.43 4.30 -21.86
N ARG A 254 -7.55 2.98 -22.05
CA ARG A 254 -8.84 2.32 -22.08
C ARG A 254 -9.59 2.47 -20.76
N ALA A 255 -8.91 2.39 -19.63
CA ALA A 255 -9.52 2.61 -18.32
C ALA A 255 -10.09 4.04 -18.20
N ALA A 256 -9.33 5.04 -18.65
CA ALA A 256 -9.78 6.43 -18.71
C ALA A 256 -11.01 6.61 -19.59
N GLU A 257 -11.06 6.02 -20.78
CA GLU A 257 -12.25 6.05 -21.63
C GLU A 257 -13.49 5.47 -20.94
N VAL A 258 -13.33 4.36 -20.20
CA VAL A 258 -14.42 3.75 -19.43
C VAL A 258 -14.86 4.69 -18.29
N ALA A 259 -13.92 5.27 -17.56
CA ALA A 259 -14.20 6.20 -16.47
C ALA A 259 -14.95 7.47 -16.93
N MET A 260 -14.70 7.94 -18.16
CA MET A 260 -15.46 9.05 -18.76
C MET A 260 -16.95 8.73 -18.99
N GLY A 261 -17.33 7.45 -19.00
CA GLY A 261 -18.73 7.00 -19.06
C GLY A 261 -19.42 6.88 -17.70
N PHE A 262 -18.71 7.12 -16.59
CA PHE A 262 -19.30 7.21 -15.25
C PHE A 262 -19.77 8.63 -14.96
N GLU A 263 -20.57 8.79 -13.90
CA GLU A 263 -21.09 10.08 -13.47
C GLU A 263 -20.86 10.27 -11.97
N GLY A 264 -20.74 11.54 -11.53
CA GLY A 264 -20.63 11.90 -10.12
C GLY A 264 -19.43 11.27 -9.40
N GLU A 265 -19.66 10.78 -8.18
CA GLU A 265 -18.60 10.25 -7.31
C GLU A 265 -17.88 9.04 -7.93
N GLN A 266 -18.57 8.21 -8.72
CA GLN A 266 -17.98 7.04 -9.36
C GLN A 266 -16.97 7.43 -10.44
N GLN A 267 -17.22 8.52 -11.17
CA GLN A 267 -16.26 9.06 -12.12
C GLN A 267 -15.02 9.59 -11.40
N ASP A 268 -15.21 10.44 -10.40
CA ASP A 268 -14.11 11.01 -9.61
C ASP A 268 -13.23 9.92 -8.99
N ARG A 269 -13.86 8.88 -8.42
CA ARG A 269 -13.15 7.73 -7.84
C ARG A 269 -12.36 6.96 -8.89
N ALA A 270 -12.97 6.67 -10.05
CA ALA A 270 -12.30 5.94 -11.12
C ALA A 270 -11.09 6.69 -11.67
N LEU A 271 -11.21 8.00 -11.90
CA LEU A 271 -10.11 8.83 -12.39
C LEU A 271 -8.94 8.86 -11.40
N ARG A 272 -9.22 8.94 -10.10
CA ARG A 272 -8.18 8.86 -9.06
C ARG A 272 -7.52 7.48 -8.98
N THR A 273 -8.29 6.40 -9.07
CA THR A 273 -7.73 5.04 -9.14
C THR A 273 -6.79 4.88 -10.33
N ILE A 274 -7.16 5.43 -11.50
CA ILE A 274 -6.30 5.40 -12.69
C ILE A 274 -5.01 6.18 -12.44
N ALA A 275 -5.08 7.40 -11.89
CA ALA A 275 -3.89 8.18 -11.57
C ALA A 275 -2.96 7.47 -10.58
N ASP A 276 -3.51 6.92 -9.47
CA ASP A 276 -2.71 6.20 -8.47
C ASP A 276 -1.98 4.99 -9.09
N GLN A 277 -2.68 4.19 -9.89
CA GLN A 277 -2.10 2.98 -10.49
C GLN A 277 -1.12 3.30 -11.61
N TRP A 278 -1.52 4.17 -12.53
CA TRP A 278 -0.71 4.50 -13.71
C TRP A 278 0.58 5.21 -13.30
N SER A 279 0.51 6.14 -12.33
CA SER A 279 1.68 6.92 -11.91
C SER A 279 2.78 6.12 -11.21
N ARG A 280 2.45 4.97 -10.61
CA ARG A 280 3.44 4.05 -10.02
C ARG A 280 4.43 3.52 -11.07
N ASN A 281 3.93 3.30 -12.28
CA ASN A 281 4.71 2.75 -13.39
C ASN A 281 5.20 3.85 -14.34
N GLU A 282 4.30 4.71 -14.82
CA GLU A 282 4.53 5.70 -15.87
C GLU A 282 4.02 7.11 -15.45
N PRO A 283 4.66 7.76 -14.45
CA PRO A 283 4.17 9.00 -13.84
C PRO A 283 4.00 10.16 -14.83
N GLU A 284 4.93 10.35 -15.76
CA GLU A 284 4.84 11.42 -16.77
C GLU A 284 3.65 11.23 -17.71
N GLN A 285 3.33 9.97 -18.07
CA GLN A 285 2.19 9.68 -18.93
C GLN A 285 0.87 9.86 -18.17
N ALA A 286 0.81 9.42 -16.91
CA ALA A 286 -0.33 9.64 -16.03
C ALA A 286 -0.60 11.14 -15.83
N LEU A 287 0.45 11.95 -15.65
CA LEU A 287 0.32 13.41 -15.51
C LEU A 287 -0.12 14.07 -16.80
N LYS A 288 0.46 13.70 -17.94
CA LYS A 288 0.02 14.21 -19.25
C LYS A 288 -1.45 13.89 -19.53
N TRP A 289 -1.91 12.71 -19.13
CA TRP A 289 -3.32 12.35 -19.19
C TRP A 289 -4.15 13.21 -18.24
N ALA A 290 -3.71 13.37 -16.99
CA ALA A 290 -4.40 14.17 -16.00
C ALA A 290 -4.51 15.64 -16.43
N GLU A 291 -3.48 16.25 -17.01
CA GLU A 291 -3.49 17.60 -17.59
C GLU A 291 -4.57 17.78 -18.66
N ALA A 292 -4.83 16.73 -19.45
CA ALA A 292 -5.80 16.75 -20.54
C ALA A 292 -7.26 16.63 -20.08
N LEU A 293 -7.49 16.27 -18.80
CA LEU A 293 -8.84 16.20 -18.24
C LEU A 293 -9.44 17.61 -18.10
N THR A 294 -10.74 17.72 -18.26
CA THR A 294 -11.47 18.98 -18.05
C THR A 294 -12.41 18.84 -16.86
N GLY A 295 -12.48 19.86 -16.01
CA GLY A 295 -13.39 19.90 -14.86
C GLY A 295 -12.69 19.98 -13.51
N GLU A 296 -13.47 20.12 -12.44
CA GLU A 296 -12.97 20.35 -11.08
C GLU A 296 -12.13 19.18 -10.54
N GLY A 297 -12.34 17.96 -11.05
CA GLY A 297 -11.58 16.77 -10.67
C GLY A 297 -10.14 16.73 -11.17
N ARG A 298 -9.77 17.54 -12.19
CA ARG A 298 -8.45 17.49 -12.85
C ARG A 298 -7.30 17.64 -11.86
N VAL A 299 -7.36 18.67 -11.02
CA VAL A 299 -6.29 19.00 -10.06
C VAL A 299 -6.08 17.85 -9.06
N ARG A 300 -7.16 17.23 -8.57
CA ARG A 300 -7.07 16.09 -7.64
C ARG A 300 -6.44 14.85 -8.28
N VAL A 301 -6.68 14.63 -9.57
CA VAL A 301 -6.07 13.52 -10.33
C VAL A 301 -4.58 13.76 -10.53
N MET A 302 -4.18 15.00 -10.79
CA MET A 302 -2.76 15.39 -10.86
C MET A 302 -2.07 15.26 -9.50
N GLU A 303 -2.72 15.72 -8.43
CA GLU A 303 -2.25 15.57 -7.05
C GLU A 303 -1.92 14.11 -6.73
N GLU A 304 -2.86 13.19 -6.98
CA GLU A 304 -2.68 11.75 -6.74
C GLU A 304 -1.49 11.16 -7.52
N ALA A 305 -1.30 11.60 -8.77
CA ALA A 305 -0.17 11.16 -9.58
C ALA A 305 1.18 11.71 -9.05
N LEU A 306 1.22 12.98 -8.64
CA LEU A 306 2.41 13.63 -8.08
C LEU A 306 2.80 13.06 -6.71
N GLU A 307 1.82 12.74 -5.86
CA GLU A 307 2.05 12.10 -4.57
C GLU A 307 2.73 10.73 -4.68
N ASN A 308 2.39 9.97 -5.72
CA ASN A 308 3.05 8.70 -5.99
C ASN A 308 4.41 8.89 -6.64
N TRP A 309 4.54 9.85 -7.56
CA TRP A 309 5.81 10.11 -8.25
C TRP A 309 6.89 10.61 -7.30
N VAL A 310 6.57 11.50 -6.35
CA VAL A 310 7.56 12.10 -5.46
C VAL A 310 8.30 11.08 -4.59
N ARG A 311 7.64 9.95 -4.28
CA ARG A 311 8.24 8.83 -3.52
C ARG A 311 9.27 8.03 -4.34
N LYS A 312 9.17 8.09 -5.68
CA LYS A 312 10.01 7.34 -6.62
C LYS A 312 11.11 8.19 -7.23
N ASP A 313 10.77 9.42 -7.62
CA ASP A 313 11.67 10.37 -8.26
C ASP A 313 11.26 11.80 -7.88
N THR A 314 11.83 12.24 -6.77
CA THR A 314 11.61 13.56 -6.21
C THR A 314 12.10 14.67 -7.13
N GLU A 315 13.27 14.52 -7.76
CA GLU A 315 13.88 15.56 -8.59
C GLU A 315 12.98 15.90 -9.77
N SER A 316 12.51 14.87 -10.49
CA SER A 316 11.61 15.07 -11.62
C SER A 316 10.24 15.61 -11.19
N THR A 317 9.73 15.19 -10.03
CA THR A 317 8.46 15.70 -9.49
C THR A 317 8.55 17.20 -9.15
N VAL A 318 9.63 17.62 -8.50
CA VAL A 318 9.89 19.03 -8.17
C VAL A 318 10.05 19.86 -9.45
N ALA A 319 10.83 19.38 -10.41
CA ALA A 319 11.01 20.04 -11.70
C ALA A 319 9.69 20.18 -12.49
N TYR A 320 8.73 19.29 -12.26
CA TYR A 320 7.38 19.39 -12.80
C TYR A 320 6.55 20.44 -12.05
N LEU A 321 6.53 20.41 -10.71
CA LEU A 321 5.84 21.41 -9.88
C LEU A 321 6.28 22.84 -10.20
N ASP A 322 7.58 23.07 -10.40
CA ASP A 322 8.14 24.39 -10.72
C ASP A 322 7.63 24.97 -12.05
N LYS A 323 7.11 24.12 -12.95
CA LYS A 323 6.53 24.53 -14.25
C LYS A 323 5.01 24.73 -14.18
N MET A 324 4.37 24.32 -13.10
CA MET A 324 2.93 24.45 -12.94
C MET A 324 2.52 25.91 -12.68
N GLU A 325 1.31 26.25 -13.10
CA GLU A 325 0.67 27.52 -12.73
C GLU A 325 0.60 27.66 -11.20
N ALA A 326 0.92 28.84 -10.69
CA ALA A 326 1.12 29.07 -9.26
C ALA A 326 -0.08 28.66 -8.41
N SER A 327 -1.31 28.93 -8.87
CA SER A 327 -2.52 28.55 -8.14
C SER A 327 -2.74 27.03 -8.07
N GLU A 328 -2.32 26.29 -9.09
CA GLU A 328 -2.45 24.84 -9.12
C GLU A 328 -1.37 24.19 -8.26
N ARG A 329 -0.13 24.66 -8.40
CA ARG A 329 0.99 24.26 -7.55
C ARG A 329 0.64 24.44 -6.08
N ASP A 330 0.12 25.61 -5.71
CA ASP A 330 -0.27 25.92 -4.33
C ASP A 330 -1.30 24.94 -3.75
N SER A 331 -2.26 24.48 -4.57
CA SER A 331 -3.29 23.55 -4.14
C SER A 331 -2.77 22.12 -3.90
N ILE A 332 -1.73 21.72 -4.63
CA ILE A 332 -1.19 20.34 -4.63
C ILE A 332 0.00 20.22 -3.66
N MET A 333 0.74 21.31 -3.45
CA MET A 333 2.03 21.30 -2.78
C MET A 333 1.99 20.68 -1.39
N LYS A 334 0.92 20.91 -0.63
CA LYS A 334 0.75 20.36 0.72
C LYS A 334 0.90 18.84 0.73
N GLU A 335 0.16 18.13 -0.12
CA GLU A 335 0.15 16.66 -0.08
C GLU A 335 1.41 16.05 -0.70
N VAL A 336 1.97 16.67 -1.74
CA VAL A 336 3.25 16.23 -2.31
C VAL A 336 4.39 16.41 -1.31
N VAL A 337 4.46 17.54 -0.60
CA VAL A 337 5.45 17.79 0.46
C VAL A 337 5.26 16.84 1.63
N GLU A 338 4.02 16.51 1.98
CA GLU A 338 3.76 15.50 3.01
C GLU A 338 4.34 14.14 2.61
N GLN A 339 4.11 13.68 1.38
CA GLN A 339 4.65 12.41 0.91
C GLN A 339 6.18 12.43 0.77
N TRP A 340 6.75 13.54 0.31
CA TRP A 340 8.20 13.73 0.23
C TRP A 340 8.84 13.65 1.62
N ALA A 341 8.32 14.40 2.59
CA ALA A 341 8.85 14.42 3.96
C ALA A 341 8.66 13.07 4.69
N ARG A 342 7.63 12.28 4.34
CA ARG A 342 7.43 10.93 4.89
C ARG A 342 8.50 9.92 4.45
N VAL A 343 9.23 10.16 3.36
CA VAL A 343 10.37 9.31 2.96
C VAL A 343 11.46 9.32 4.05
N GLY A 344 11.62 10.46 4.74
CA GLY A 344 12.56 10.62 5.84
C GLY A 344 14.02 10.81 5.39
N GLY A 345 14.91 10.91 6.38
CA GLY A 345 16.32 11.24 6.16
C GLY A 345 16.49 12.65 5.59
N ASP A 346 17.42 12.81 4.66
CA ASP A 346 17.70 14.11 4.01
C ASP A 346 16.49 14.66 3.23
N SER A 347 15.57 13.78 2.80
CA SER A 347 14.36 14.15 2.05
C SER A 347 13.50 15.18 2.78
N THR A 348 13.39 15.10 4.11
CA THR A 348 12.59 16.04 4.90
C THR A 348 13.22 17.43 4.90
N ALA A 349 14.55 17.49 5.05
CA ALA A 349 15.28 18.75 5.00
C ALA A 349 15.24 19.37 3.61
N ASP A 350 15.31 18.55 2.55
CA ASP A 350 15.23 19.03 1.17
C ASP A 350 13.82 19.51 0.81
N ALA A 351 12.78 18.81 1.27
CA ALA A 351 11.40 19.29 1.16
C ALA A 351 11.23 20.66 1.86
N ALA A 352 11.80 20.82 3.05
CA ALA A 352 11.72 22.07 3.79
C ALA A 352 12.46 23.22 3.06
N LYS A 353 13.65 22.95 2.50
CA LYS A 353 14.38 23.92 1.68
C LYS A 353 13.58 24.34 0.44
N TRP A 354 12.97 23.39 -0.26
CA TRP A 354 12.17 23.68 -1.45
C TRP A 354 10.90 24.46 -1.10
N VAL A 355 10.21 24.14 0.01
CA VAL A 355 9.07 24.94 0.50
C VAL A 355 9.50 26.37 0.84
N ALA A 356 10.64 26.56 1.50
CA ALA A 356 11.15 27.89 1.84
C ALA A 356 11.47 28.74 0.60
N SER A 357 11.87 28.12 -0.52
CA SER A 357 12.17 28.83 -1.77
C SER A 357 10.94 29.19 -2.59
N GLN A 358 9.75 28.71 -2.24
CA GLN A 358 8.52 29.07 -2.94
C GLN A 358 8.10 30.52 -2.65
N ASP A 359 7.34 31.09 -3.58
CA ASP A 359 6.68 32.37 -3.41
C ASP A 359 5.72 32.34 -2.20
N ASP A 360 5.52 33.49 -1.59
CA ASP A 360 4.58 33.61 -0.48
C ASP A 360 3.15 33.39 -0.97
N GLY A 361 2.43 32.50 -0.30
CA GLY A 361 1.12 32.06 -0.73
C GLY A 361 0.57 30.96 0.19
N LYS A 362 -0.71 30.62 -0.02
CA LYS A 362 -1.40 29.61 0.78
C LYS A 362 -0.69 28.27 0.72
N GLY A 363 -0.19 27.89 -0.46
CA GLY A 363 0.56 26.65 -0.63
C GLY A 363 1.75 26.58 0.31
N LYS A 364 2.59 27.63 0.33
CA LYS A 364 3.81 27.69 1.16
C LYS A 364 3.49 27.60 2.64
N VAL A 365 2.45 28.29 3.08
CA VAL A 365 1.97 28.25 4.47
C VAL A 365 1.57 26.83 4.86
N ASP A 366 0.70 26.20 4.06
CA ASP A 366 0.18 24.87 4.36
C ASP A 366 1.30 23.80 4.32
N ALA A 367 2.16 23.84 3.30
CA ALA A 367 3.29 22.92 3.15
C ALA A 367 4.36 23.09 4.25
N THR A 368 4.60 24.32 4.74
CA THR A 368 5.51 24.55 5.88
C THR A 368 4.99 23.86 7.14
N GLY A 369 3.67 23.95 7.39
CA GLY A 369 3.05 23.24 8.50
C GLY A 369 3.22 21.73 8.40
N GLU A 370 3.04 21.15 7.20
CA GLU A 370 3.18 19.71 6.99
C GLU A 370 4.63 19.24 7.15
N VAL A 371 5.59 19.91 6.51
CA VAL A 371 7.00 19.49 6.60
C VAL A 371 7.53 19.59 8.03
N VAL A 372 7.19 20.65 8.78
CA VAL A 372 7.56 20.75 10.21
C VAL A 372 6.90 19.63 11.01
N GLY A 373 5.61 19.35 10.77
CA GLY A 373 4.90 18.28 11.48
C GLY A 373 5.49 16.88 11.23
N GLN A 374 5.98 16.61 10.02
CA GLN A 374 6.71 15.37 9.70
C GLN A 374 8.09 15.37 10.35
N TRP A 375 8.84 16.48 10.22
CA TRP A 375 10.21 16.60 10.70
C TRP A 375 10.30 16.48 12.22
N MET A 376 9.35 17.07 12.96
CA MET A 376 9.27 16.94 14.42
C MET A 376 9.11 15.48 14.88
N ARG A 377 8.54 14.59 14.07
CA ARG A 377 8.43 13.16 14.44
C ARG A 377 9.74 12.39 14.29
N SER A 378 10.65 12.86 13.44
CA SER A 378 11.92 12.18 13.18
C SER A 378 13.11 12.86 13.86
N ASP A 379 13.17 14.19 13.79
CA ASP A 379 14.27 15.02 14.31
C ASP A 379 13.72 16.40 14.77
N PRO A 380 13.22 16.48 16.02
CA PRO A 380 12.71 17.72 16.59
C PRO A 380 13.73 18.86 16.66
N GLU A 381 15.00 18.54 16.85
CA GLU A 381 16.07 19.53 17.03
C GLU A 381 16.34 20.24 15.70
N ALA A 382 16.61 19.48 14.63
CA ALA A 382 16.81 20.03 13.31
C ALA A 382 15.57 20.79 12.78
N ALA A 383 14.37 20.26 13.04
CA ALA A 383 13.12 20.92 12.67
C ALA A 383 12.94 22.29 13.36
N SER A 384 13.23 22.34 14.66
CA SER A 384 13.14 23.56 15.47
C SER A 384 14.19 24.60 15.06
N GLU A 385 15.43 24.17 14.80
CA GLU A 385 16.50 25.03 14.31
C GLU A 385 16.14 25.65 12.95
N TRP A 386 15.73 24.80 12.01
CA TRP A 386 15.31 25.26 10.67
C TRP A 386 14.13 26.23 10.75
N LEU A 387 13.11 25.93 11.56
CA LEU A 387 11.94 26.79 11.72
C LEU A 387 12.30 28.14 12.36
N GLY A 388 13.21 28.15 13.34
CA GLY A 388 13.68 29.36 14.00
C GLY A 388 14.41 30.32 13.05
N ALA A 389 15.07 29.77 12.03
CA ALA A 389 15.75 30.51 10.98
C ALA A 389 14.82 31.05 9.87
N GLN A 390 13.54 30.64 9.84
CA GLN A 390 12.60 31.13 8.83
C GLN A 390 12.21 32.61 9.08
N PRO A 391 11.96 33.38 8.01
CA PRO A 391 11.41 34.72 8.14
C PRO A 391 10.11 34.74 8.94
N VAL A 392 9.88 35.81 9.69
CA VAL A 392 8.62 36.03 10.40
C VAL A 392 7.49 36.21 9.39
N GLY A 393 6.37 35.52 9.60
CA GLY A 393 5.18 35.56 8.75
C GLY A 393 4.35 34.28 8.81
N ASP A 394 3.26 34.24 8.04
CA ASP A 394 2.23 33.18 8.10
C ASP A 394 2.79 31.76 7.97
N ALA A 395 3.80 31.54 7.12
CA ALA A 395 4.39 30.22 6.93
C ALA A 395 5.12 29.74 8.18
N ARG A 396 5.91 30.61 8.81
CA ARG A 396 6.58 30.33 10.07
C ARG A 396 5.57 30.11 11.19
N ASP A 397 4.55 30.96 11.29
CA ASP A 397 3.49 30.84 12.29
C ASP A 397 2.77 29.49 12.18
N ARG A 398 2.48 29.05 10.95
CA ARG A 398 1.89 27.74 10.67
C ARG A 398 2.81 26.58 11.06
N GLY A 399 4.11 26.73 10.82
CA GLY A 399 5.15 25.80 11.28
C GLY A 399 5.21 25.72 12.81
N VAL A 400 5.18 26.86 13.52
CA VAL A 400 5.17 26.90 14.99
C VAL A 400 3.94 26.17 15.53
N ALA A 401 2.75 26.39 14.96
CA ALA A 401 1.56 25.63 15.38
C ALA A 401 1.62 24.13 15.06
N ALA A 402 2.42 23.69 14.07
CA ALA A 402 2.70 22.28 13.85
C ALA A 402 3.66 21.73 14.92
N LEU A 403 4.73 22.47 15.21
CA LEU A 403 5.70 22.16 16.27
C LEU A 403 5.03 21.99 17.65
N LEU A 404 4.11 22.89 18.01
CA LEU A 404 3.35 22.84 19.29
C LEU A 404 2.37 21.66 19.41
N ARG A 405 2.13 20.92 18.31
CA ARG A 405 1.34 19.67 18.35
C ARG A 405 2.20 18.46 18.69
N ASP A 406 3.51 18.55 18.53
CA ASP A 406 4.41 17.46 18.84
C ASP A 406 4.48 17.20 20.35
N ARG A 407 4.64 15.94 20.74
CA ARG A 407 4.65 15.55 22.15
C ARG A 407 5.87 16.14 22.87
N SER A 408 7.04 16.13 22.23
CA SER A 408 8.30 16.57 22.86
C SER A 408 8.22 18.01 23.35
N VAL A 409 7.59 18.89 22.57
CA VAL A 409 7.41 20.30 22.92
C VAL A 409 6.33 20.47 23.97
N ARG A 410 5.24 19.70 23.90
CA ARG A 410 4.13 19.82 24.87
C ARG A 410 4.50 19.35 26.27
N GLU A 411 5.46 18.45 26.39
CA GLU A 411 6.01 17.99 27.66
C GLU A 411 6.96 19.00 28.31
N ASP A 412 7.39 20.03 27.57
CA ASP A 412 8.05 21.24 28.08
C ASP A 412 7.16 22.49 27.84
N PRO A 413 6.21 22.77 28.73
CA PRO A 413 5.30 23.90 28.57
C PRO A 413 6.00 25.26 28.52
N SER A 414 7.19 25.39 29.10
CA SER A 414 7.97 26.64 29.05
C SER A 414 8.52 26.88 27.64
N ALA A 415 9.08 25.85 27.01
CA ALA A 415 9.49 25.89 25.61
C ALA A 415 8.28 26.09 24.67
N ALA A 416 7.16 25.45 24.97
CA ALA A 416 5.92 25.60 24.19
C ALA A 416 5.39 27.04 24.20
N VAL A 417 5.42 27.71 25.36
CA VAL A 417 5.06 29.13 25.46
C VAL A 417 6.07 30.01 24.72
N ALA A 418 7.38 29.77 24.89
CA ALA A 418 8.42 30.53 24.21
C ALA A 418 8.27 30.48 22.67
N TRP A 419 7.96 29.31 22.11
CA TRP A 419 7.65 29.17 20.69
C TRP A 419 6.35 29.88 20.30
N ALA A 420 5.28 29.71 21.08
CA ALA A 420 4.01 30.37 20.82
C ALA A 420 4.15 31.91 20.79
N ASP A 421 4.98 32.48 21.66
CA ASP A 421 5.26 33.92 21.70
C ASP A 421 5.95 34.45 20.42
N THR A 422 6.57 33.58 19.61
CA THR A 422 7.18 33.98 18.33
C THR A 422 6.19 34.14 17.19
N ILE A 423 4.92 33.74 17.38
CA ILE A 423 3.88 33.81 16.35
C ILE A 423 3.54 35.28 16.06
N SER A 424 3.64 35.67 14.79
CA SER A 424 3.41 37.06 14.38
C SER A 424 1.93 37.45 14.38
N ASN A 425 1.04 36.54 14.00
CA ASN A 425 -0.40 36.75 14.06
C ASN A 425 -0.91 36.81 15.51
N ASP A 426 -1.45 37.95 15.94
CA ASP A 426 -1.86 38.20 17.33
C ASP A 426 -2.94 37.23 17.86
N GLU A 427 -3.93 36.90 17.04
CA GLU A 427 -5.02 35.99 17.42
C GLU A 427 -4.46 34.57 17.65
N MET A 428 -3.71 34.07 16.67
CA MET A 428 -3.06 32.77 16.73
C MET A 428 -2.05 32.69 17.87
N ARG A 429 -1.27 33.75 18.10
CA ARG A 429 -0.32 33.86 19.22
C ARG A 429 -1.07 33.74 20.55
N GLY A 430 -2.10 34.54 20.75
CA GLY A 430 -2.91 34.52 21.98
C GLY A 430 -3.50 33.13 22.27
N GLU A 431 -4.06 32.47 21.25
CA GLU A 431 -4.61 31.10 21.39
C GLU A 431 -3.55 30.06 21.77
N GLN A 432 -2.39 30.06 21.09
CA GLN A 432 -1.34 29.09 21.36
C GLN A 432 -0.67 29.35 22.72
N VAL A 433 -0.43 30.62 23.07
CA VAL A 433 0.12 31.00 24.37
C VAL A 433 -0.85 30.60 25.48
N GLU A 434 -2.15 30.89 25.35
CA GLU A 434 -3.15 30.52 26.35
C GLU A 434 -3.17 29.01 26.59
N ARG A 435 -3.13 28.23 25.50
CA ARG A 435 -3.10 26.76 25.57
C ARG A 435 -1.83 26.23 26.25
N SER A 436 -0.67 26.75 25.88
CA SER A 436 0.62 26.32 26.43
C SER A 436 0.77 26.75 27.89
N ALA A 437 0.37 27.99 28.24
CA ALA A 437 0.37 28.49 29.60
C ALA A 437 -0.58 27.71 30.52
N ARG A 438 -1.74 27.26 30.02
CA ARG A 438 -2.62 26.33 30.76
C ARG A 438 -1.94 25.01 31.07
N SER A 439 -1.20 24.45 30.11
CA SER A 439 -0.40 23.23 30.34
C SER A 439 0.70 23.48 31.37
N TRP A 440 1.36 24.64 31.30
CA TRP A 440 2.39 25.04 32.24
C TRP A 440 1.85 25.21 33.65
N LEU A 441 0.67 25.83 33.82
CA LEU A 441 -0.01 25.93 35.12
C LEU A 441 -0.32 24.56 35.74
N ALA A 442 -0.52 23.52 34.91
CA ALA A 442 -0.79 22.17 35.36
C ALA A 442 0.49 21.44 35.83
N SER A 443 1.64 21.75 35.22
CA SER A 443 2.93 21.10 35.53
C SER A 443 3.75 21.86 36.58
N ASP A 444 3.83 23.18 36.46
CA ASP A 444 4.54 24.10 37.34
C ASP A 444 3.79 25.43 37.42
N ARG A 445 2.89 25.51 38.40
CA ARG A 445 2.03 26.68 38.59
C ARG A 445 2.82 27.94 38.95
N ALA A 446 3.90 27.83 39.72
CA ALA A 446 4.63 28.99 40.20
C ALA A 446 5.31 29.71 39.01
N ALA A 447 6.09 28.96 38.22
CA ALA A 447 6.76 29.50 37.05
C ALA A 447 5.76 30.05 35.99
N ALA A 448 4.64 29.35 35.78
CA ALA A 448 3.62 29.79 34.85
C ALA A 448 2.95 31.11 35.29
N LEU A 449 2.75 31.35 36.59
CA LEU A 449 2.21 32.61 37.10
C LEU A 449 3.19 33.77 36.88
N GLU A 450 4.49 33.56 37.11
CA GLU A 450 5.53 34.57 36.82
C GLU A 450 5.55 34.96 35.33
N TYR A 451 5.39 33.97 34.44
CA TYR A 451 5.22 34.24 33.01
C TYR A 451 3.97 35.08 32.71
N LEU A 452 2.81 34.72 33.29
CA LEU A 452 1.54 35.42 33.02
C LEU A 452 1.56 36.90 33.47
N GLU A 453 2.31 37.24 34.52
CA GLU A 453 2.50 38.62 34.97
C GLU A 453 3.18 39.48 33.90
N THR A 454 4.13 38.90 33.16
CA THR A 454 4.99 39.63 32.20
C THR A 454 4.57 39.46 30.74
N SER A 455 3.74 38.46 30.41
CA SER A 455 3.32 38.16 29.04
C SER A 455 2.58 39.33 28.37
N GLU A 456 3.01 39.76 27.19
CA GLU A 456 2.30 40.75 26.37
C GLU A 456 1.38 40.09 25.33
N SER A 457 1.45 38.77 25.20
CA SER A 457 0.73 37.97 24.20
C SER A 457 -0.72 37.64 24.59
N LEU A 458 -1.12 37.90 25.84
CA LEU A 458 -2.45 37.62 26.36
C LEU A 458 -3.17 38.88 26.81
N SER A 459 -4.47 38.95 26.50
CA SER A 459 -5.34 39.99 27.07
C SER A 459 -5.49 39.84 28.60
N ALA A 460 -5.86 40.92 29.28
CA ALA A 460 -6.12 40.90 30.72
C ALA A 460 -7.16 39.83 31.09
N ASP A 461 -8.23 39.70 30.30
CA ASP A 461 -9.28 38.71 30.52
C ASP A 461 -8.77 37.27 30.38
N GLN A 462 -7.90 36.99 29.41
CA GLN A 462 -7.29 35.66 29.25
C GLN A 462 -6.39 35.32 30.43
N LYS A 463 -5.56 36.28 30.88
CA LYS A 463 -4.71 36.10 32.06
C LYS A 463 -5.54 35.82 33.31
N THR A 464 -6.57 36.62 33.59
CA THR A 464 -7.45 36.42 34.74
C THR A 464 -8.11 35.05 34.70
N LYS A 465 -8.66 34.64 33.55
CA LYS A 465 -9.23 33.29 33.38
C LYS A 465 -8.23 32.19 33.70
N LEU A 466 -7.00 32.26 33.18
CA LEU A 466 -5.96 31.26 33.42
C LEU A 466 -5.54 31.20 34.90
N ILE A 467 -5.36 32.35 35.54
CA ILE A 467 -4.95 32.45 36.95
C ILE A 467 -6.03 31.84 37.87
N GLU A 468 -7.30 32.09 37.58
CA GLU A 468 -8.43 31.61 38.38
C GLU A 468 -8.76 30.11 38.18
N LEU A 469 -8.17 29.44 37.16
CA LEU A 469 -8.42 28.02 36.92
C LEU A 469 -7.95 27.15 38.09
N PRO A 470 -8.85 26.33 38.68
CA PRO A 470 -8.48 25.39 39.72
C PRO A 470 -7.76 24.17 39.13
N ALA A 471 -6.94 23.51 39.95
CA ALA A 471 -6.05 22.43 39.52
C ALA A 471 -6.76 21.25 38.84
N ASP A 472 -7.99 20.92 39.26
CA ASP A 472 -8.81 19.86 38.68
C ASP A 472 -9.30 20.18 37.26
N GLN A 473 -9.44 21.47 36.92
CA GLN A 473 -9.82 21.92 35.59
C GLN A 473 -8.61 22.09 34.65
N LEU A 474 -7.41 22.27 35.20
CA LEU A 474 -6.17 22.30 34.41
C LEU A 474 -5.88 20.93 33.79
N GLN A 475 -6.14 19.83 34.52
CA GLN A 475 -5.86 18.46 34.06
C GLN A 475 -6.86 17.95 32.99
N ARG A 476 -8.13 18.36 33.04
CA ARG A 476 -9.18 17.91 32.09
C ARG A 476 -8.94 18.32 30.63
N GLY A 477 -8.07 19.30 30.36
CA GLY A 477 -7.74 19.74 29.00
C GLY A 477 -6.85 18.77 28.21
N ASN A 478 -6.15 17.84 28.88
CA ASN A 478 -5.27 16.86 28.26
C ASN A 478 -5.94 15.50 27.96
N ASP A 479 -7.13 15.23 28.51
CA ASP A 479 -7.78 13.90 28.46
C ASP A 479 -8.67 13.63 27.24
N PHE A 480 -8.78 14.56 26.28
CA PHE A 480 -9.65 14.36 25.11
C PHE A 480 -9.12 13.36 24.05
N ARG A 481 -8.04 12.64 24.34
CA ARG A 481 -7.49 11.60 23.44
C ARG A 481 -7.32 10.26 24.17
N GLY A 482 -8.43 9.65 24.59
CA GLY A 482 -8.39 8.26 25.03
C GLY A 482 -9.68 7.76 25.66
N ARG A 483 -10.43 6.96 24.90
CA ARG A 483 -11.57 6.10 25.30
C ARG A 483 -12.94 6.77 25.33
N GLY A 484 -13.58 6.77 24.15
CA GLY A 484 -15.00 6.45 24.08
C GLY A 484 -15.25 5.03 24.60
N ARG A 485 -15.45 4.89 25.92
CA ARG A 485 -16.34 3.85 26.46
C ARG A 485 -17.55 4.59 27.01
N ARG A 486 -18.66 4.53 26.29
CA ARG A 486 -19.96 4.87 26.84
C ARG A 486 -20.28 3.86 27.95
N PRO A 487 -20.69 4.30 29.15
CA PRO A 487 -21.33 3.40 30.09
C PRO A 487 -22.81 3.22 29.69
N PHE A 488 -23.17 1.95 29.52
CA PHE A 488 -24.49 1.34 29.33
C PHE A 488 -25.15 1.47 27.96
#